data_AF-A0A8J2MWD1-F1
#
_entry.id   AF-A0A8J2MWD1-F1
#
_cell.length_a   1.000
_cell.length_b   1.000
_cell.length_c   1.000
_cell.angle_alpha   90.00
_cell.angle_beta   90.00
_cell.angle_gamma   90.00
#
_symmetry.space_group_name_H-M   'P 1'
#
loop_
_entity.id
_entity.type
_entity.pdbx_description
1 polymer ?
#
loop_
_entity_poly.entity_id
_entity_poly.type
_entity_poly.pdbx_seq_one_letter_code
_entity_poly.pdbx_strand_id
1 'polypeptide(L)'
;MGLEMQNEWLDIGDFCIPSALKWRTLIYDWSPALLKFYLNALQMTLPDQRNLVRWAKGTEKTCYICEKAVGTAKHLLVGCKRVVMIELTVPWETNIPKDHTIKVNKYYELTNKLTRNRFVMDLYAVEVGARGITAKSFYNLLKDLGLSRTHINKFLERTSKAALVGSFQIWLGRERSLDSGGERIRRVR
;
A
#
# COMPACT_ATOMS: atom_id res chain seq x y z
N MET A 1 -18.16 30.48 18.14
CA MET A 1 -17.21 29.64 17.35
C MET A 1 -16.26 29.01 18.36
N GLY A 2 -16.49 27.76 18.76
CA GLY A 2 -15.79 27.13 19.88
C GLY A 2 -14.34 26.78 19.54
N LEU A 3 -13.41 27.11 20.44
CA LEU A 3 -11.97 26.82 20.36
C LEU A 3 -11.63 25.36 20.72
N GLU A 4 -12.52 24.41 20.46
CA GLU A 4 -12.41 22.99 20.87
C GLU A 4 -11.27 22.21 20.16
N MET A 5 -10.44 22.86 19.34
CA MET A 5 -9.46 22.16 18.48
C MET A 5 -8.03 22.15 19.04
N GLN A 6 -7.77 22.82 20.17
CA GLN A 6 -6.53 22.60 20.91
C GLN A 6 -6.80 21.43 21.84
N ASN A 7 -6.12 20.31 21.61
CA ASN A 7 -6.22 19.16 22.48
C ASN A 7 -6.08 19.62 23.94
N GLU A 8 -6.92 19.09 24.82
CA GLU A 8 -6.68 19.11 26.25
C GLU A 8 -5.33 18.44 26.47
N TRP A 9 -4.26 19.25 26.57
CA TRP A 9 -2.91 18.80 26.87
C TRP A 9 -2.85 17.99 28.19
N LEU A 10 -3.91 18.06 29.00
CA LEU A 10 -4.09 17.36 30.26
C LEU A 10 -4.58 15.91 30.11
N ASP A 11 -5.26 15.57 29.01
CA ASP A 11 -5.79 14.21 28.74
C ASP A 11 -4.85 13.36 27.86
N ILE A 12 -3.74 13.96 27.39
CA ILE A 12 -2.64 13.25 26.73
C ILE A 12 -1.77 12.60 27.82
N GLY A 13 -2.36 11.69 28.60
CA GLY A 13 -1.62 10.84 29.54
C GLY A 13 -0.63 9.93 28.80
N ASP A 14 0.16 9.19 29.58
CA ASP A 14 1.23 8.24 29.21
C ASP A 14 0.91 7.21 28.10
N PHE A 15 -0.32 7.20 27.59
CA PHE A 15 -0.84 6.32 26.54
C PHE A 15 -0.59 6.82 25.11
N CYS A 16 -0.52 8.14 24.89
CA CYS A 16 -0.41 8.74 23.54
C CYS A 16 1.02 9.10 23.14
N ILE A 17 1.93 9.20 24.12
CA ILE A 17 3.36 9.22 23.89
C ILE A 17 3.80 7.77 24.11
N PRO A 18 4.23 7.03 23.08
CA PRO A 18 4.80 5.71 23.30
C PRO A 18 5.85 5.85 24.39
N SER A 19 5.78 4.99 25.42
CA SER A 19 6.68 4.98 26.60
C SER A 19 8.16 4.73 26.29
N ALA A 20 8.55 4.89 25.02
CA ALA A 20 9.91 4.79 24.50
C ALA A 20 10.25 5.84 23.43
N LEU A 21 9.55 6.99 23.32
CA LEU A 21 10.15 8.16 22.66
C LEU A 21 11.22 8.76 23.58
N LYS A 22 12.35 8.04 23.71
CA LYS A 22 13.56 8.58 24.31
C LYS A 22 13.92 9.85 23.52
N TRP A 23 14.22 10.95 24.20
CA TRP A 23 14.70 12.19 23.56
C TRP A 23 15.78 11.92 22.51
N ARG A 24 16.62 10.90 22.73
CA ARG A 24 17.59 10.40 21.77
C ARG A 24 16.97 10.05 20.41
N THR A 25 15.89 9.29 20.37
CA THR A 25 15.25 8.88 19.12
C THR A 25 14.56 10.05 18.42
N LEU A 26 13.98 10.95 19.23
CA LEU A 26 13.34 12.18 18.74
C LEU A 26 14.35 13.16 18.11
N ILE A 27 15.54 13.30 18.71
CA ILE A 27 16.59 14.24 18.27
C ILE A 27 17.47 13.64 17.18
N TYR A 28 17.83 12.37 17.27
CA TYR A 28 18.86 11.76 16.42
C TYR A 28 18.34 10.77 15.37
N ASP A 29 17.23 10.06 15.64
CA ASP A 29 16.78 9.00 14.74
C ASP A 29 15.69 9.50 13.77
N TRP A 30 14.95 10.55 14.12
CA TRP A 30 13.86 11.07 13.31
C TRP A 30 14.32 12.14 12.33
N SER A 31 13.88 12.01 11.08
CA SER A 31 14.07 13.10 10.11
C SER A 31 13.22 14.32 10.48
N PRO A 32 13.64 15.55 10.12
CA PRO A 32 12.85 16.76 10.37
C PRO A 32 11.42 16.68 9.82
N ALA A 33 11.23 15.98 8.70
CA ALA A 33 9.93 15.76 8.08
C ALA A 33 9.03 14.85 8.94
N LEU A 34 9.58 13.76 9.48
CA LEU A 34 8.85 12.84 10.34
C LEU A 34 8.46 13.50 11.66
N LEU A 35 9.39 14.26 12.25
CA LEU A 35 9.13 15.03 13.47
C LEU A 35 8.03 16.07 13.25
N LYS A 36 8.13 16.86 12.17
CA LYS A 36 7.11 17.84 11.80
C LYS A 36 5.74 17.17 11.60
N PHE A 37 5.70 16.04 10.91
CA PHE A 37 4.46 15.29 10.73
C PHE A 37 3.87 14.88 12.09
N TYR A 38 4.67 14.26 12.96
CA TYR A 38 4.22 13.77 14.26
C TYR A 38 3.68 14.88 15.17
N LEU A 39 4.41 16.00 15.29
CA LEU A 39 3.97 17.14 16.10
C LEU A 39 2.64 17.72 15.61
N ASN A 40 2.49 17.89 14.29
CA ASN A 40 1.22 18.36 13.72
C ASN A 40 0.10 17.32 13.84
N ALA A 41 0.42 16.03 13.80
CA ALA A 41 -0.56 14.96 14.01
C ALA A 41 -1.08 14.97 15.44
N LEU A 42 -0.18 15.06 16.43
CA LEU A 42 -0.55 15.22 17.84
C LEU A 42 -1.44 16.44 18.03
N GLN A 43 -1.07 17.58 17.46
CA GLN A 43 -1.82 18.83 17.61
C GLN A 43 -3.08 18.91 16.74
N MET A 44 -3.42 17.89 15.96
CA MET A 44 -4.54 17.90 15.00
C MET A 44 -4.48 19.08 14.00
N THR A 45 -3.26 19.54 13.70
CA THR A 45 -2.93 20.65 12.79
C THR A 45 -2.25 20.15 11.51
N LEU A 46 -2.37 18.87 11.19
CA LEU A 46 -1.93 18.35 9.88
C LEU A 46 -2.64 19.09 8.74
N PRO A 47 -2.00 19.21 7.57
CA PRO A 47 -2.60 19.78 6.36
C PRO A 47 -3.65 18.83 5.76
N ASP A 48 -4.63 18.43 6.57
CA ASP A 48 -5.80 17.68 6.14
C ASP A 48 -6.84 18.59 5.48
N GLN A 49 -7.82 18.00 4.79
CA GLN A 49 -8.77 18.77 3.99
C GLN A 49 -9.59 19.76 4.81
N ARG A 50 -9.94 19.41 6.06
CA ARG A 50 -10.65 20.31 6.97
C ARG A 50 -9.77 21.50 7.35
N ASN A 51 -8.50 21.25 7.69
CA ASN A 51 -7.56 22.28 8.07
C ASN A 51 -7.17 23.18 6.89
N LEU A 52 -7.03 22.64 5.68
CA LEU A 52 -6.77 23.44 4.48
C LEU A 52 -7.88 24.45 4.22
N VAL A 53 -9.15 24.05 4.33
CA VAL A 53 -10.29 24.98 4.25
C VAL A 53 -10.23 26.00 5.38
N ARG A 54 -9.95 25.57 6.62
CA ARG A 54 -9.80 26.46 7.78
C ARG A 54 -8.70 27.51 7.57
N TRP A 55 -7.60 27.16 6.92
CA TRP A 55 -6.48 28.07 6.64
C TRP A 55 -6.67 28.89 5.36
N ALA A 56 -7.85 28.85 4.74
CA ALA A 56 -8.14 29.48 3.45
C ALA A 56 -7.17 29.05 2.33
N LYS A 57 -6.66 27.81 2.41
CA LYS A 57 -5.79 27.18 1.40
C LYS A 57 -6.48 26.08 0.58
N GLY A 58 -7.76 25.81 0.86
CA GLY A 58 -8.57 24.82 0.15
C GLY A 58 -10.04 25.25 0.09
N THR A 59 -10.78 24.66 -0.84
CA THR A 59 -12.20 25.00 -1.11
C THR A 59 -13.16 23.93 -0.57
N GLU A 60 -12.79 22.66 -0.66
CA GLU A 60 -13.62 21.53 -0.25
C GLU A 60 -13.06 20.86 0.99
N LYS A 61 -13.93 20.49 1.93
CA LYS A 61 -13.57 19.79 3.19
C LYS A 61 -13.76 18.27 3.13
N THR A 62 -14.25 17.77 2.01
CA THR A 62 -14.55 16.35 1.77
C THR A 62 -13.26 15.55 1.64
N CYS A 63 -13.24 14.33 2.15
CA CYS A 63 -12.08 13.46 2.06
C CYS A 63 -11.83 13.04 0.60
N TYR A 64 -10.66 13.34 0.02
CA TYR A 64 -10.32 12.93 -1.36
C TYR A 64 -10.10 11.41 -1.51
N ILE A 65 -9.98 10.66 -0.41
CA ILE A 65 -9.76 9.21 -0.44
C ILE A 65 -11.08 8.45 -0.58
N CYS A 66 -12.13 8.89 0.13
CA CYS A 66 -13.43 8.21 0.13
C CYS A 66 -14.62 9.04 -0.33
N GLU A 67 -14.46 10.36 -0.47
CA GLU A 67 -15.45 11.34 -0.92
C GLU A 67 -16.75 11.42 -0.10
N LYS A 68 -16.80 10.74 1.06
CA LYS A 68 -18.03 10.57 1.86
C LYS A 68 -18.05 11.36 3.17
N ALA A 69 -16.88 11.59 3.77
CA ALA A 69 -16.77 12.20 5.09
C ALA A 69 -15.88 13.46 5.06
N VAL A 70 -15.90 14.24 6.13
CA VAL A 70 -14.97 15.37 6.30
C VAL A 70 -13.54 14.83 6.43
N GLY A 71 -12.63 15.31 5.59
CA GLY A 71 -11.23 14.91 5.54
C GLY A 71 -10.41 15.45 6.71
N THR A 72 -10.69 14.99 7.92
CA THR A 72 -9.86 15.24 9.12
C THR A 72 -8.66 14.30 9.16
N ALA A 73 -7.58 14.66 9.86
CA ALA A 73 -6.45 13.76 10.11
C ALA A 73 -6.88 12.39 10.68
N LYS A 74 -7.76 12.37 11.69
CA LYS A 74 -8.31 11.13 12.28
C LYS A 74 -9.04 10.28 11.23
N HIS A 75 -9.83 10.91 10.37
CA HIS A 75 -10.49 10.20 9.29
C HIS A 75 -9.47 9.67 8.28
N LEU A 76 -8.57 10.51 7.75
CA LEU A 76 -7.60 10.12 6.72
C LEU A 76 -6.67 8.98 7.16
N LEU A 77 -6.20 9.00 8.40
CA LEU A 77 -5.21 8.05 8.89
C LEU A 77 -5.80 6.74 9.41
N VAL A 78 -7.00 6.77 10.01
CA VAL A 78 -7.57 5.59 10.71
C VAL A 78 -9.03 5.35 10.34
N GLY A 79 -9.82 6.42 10.17
CA GLY A 79 -11.26 6.31 9.95
C GLY A 79 -11.69 6.09 8.49
N CYS A 80 -10.77 6.18 7.52
CA CYS A 80 -11.09 6.13 6.11
C CYS A 80 -11.22 4.68 5.65
N LYS A 81 -12.41 4.30 5.20
CA LYS A 81 -12.72 2.95 4.76
C LYS A 81 -12.26 2.72 3.31
N ARG A 82 -10.95 2.76 3.07
CA ARG A 82 -10.35 2.37 1.78
C ARG A 82 -9.54 1.10 1.95
N VAL A 83 -9.59 0.22 0.95
CA VAL A 83 -8.75 -0.99 0.89
C VAL A 83 -8.12 -1.06 -0.47
N VAL A 84 -6.82 -1.34 -0.46
CA VAL A 84 -6.02 -1.60 -1.65
C VAL A 84 -5.67 -3.09 -1.61
N MET A 85 -6.18 -3.85 -2.57
CA MET A 85 -5.93 -5.28 -2.71
C MET A 85 -4.92 -5.49 -3.83
N ILE A 86 -3.80 -6.16 -3.51
CA ILE A 86 -2.71 -6.41 -4.45
C ILE A 86 -2.53 -7.92 -4.57
N GLU A 87 -2.76 -8.47 -5.76
CA GLU A 87 -2.53 -9.87 -6.08
C GLU A 87 -1.36 -9.96 -7.08
N LEU A 88 -0.24 -10.53 -6.63
CA LEU A 88 0.92 -10.78 -7.48
C LEU A 88 0.82 -12.15 -8.17
N THR A 89 1.09 -12.19 -9.47
CA THR A 89 1.22 -13.44 -10.23
C THR A 89 2.53 -13.47 -11.03
N VAL A 90 3.19 -14.63 -11.07
CA VAL A 90 4.42 -14.84 -11.86
C VAL A 90 4.20 -15.89 -12.96
N PRO A 91 3.62 -15.51 -14.11
CA PRO A 91 3.31 -16.46 -15.17
C PRO A 91 4.38 -16.50 -16.26
N TRP A 92 4.23 -17.42 -17.22
CA TRP A 92 4.90 -17.27 -18.51
C TRP A 92 4.31 -16.05 -19.24
N GLU A 93 5.11 -15.29 -19.98
CA GLU A 93 4.74 -13.95 -20.44
C GLU A 93 3.47 -13.93 -21.30
N THR A 94 3.27 -14.95 -22.14
CA THR A 94 2.08 -15.06 -22.99
C THR A 94 0.79 -15.24 -22.19
N ASN A 95 0.89 -15.70 -20.94
CA ASN A 95 -0.27 -15.94 -20.07
C ASN A 95 -0.64 -14.72 -19.22
N ILE A 96 0.18 -13.66 -19.21
CA ILE A 96 -0.09 -12.44 -18.42
C ILE A 96 -1.53 -11.92 -18.61
N PRO A 97 -2.04 -11.72 -19.85
CA PRO A 97 -3.40 -11.20 -20.03
C PRO A 97 -4.48 -12.13 -19.49
N LYS A 98 -4.28 -13.44 -19.68
CA LYS A 98 -5.23 -14.47 -19.23
C LYS A 98 -5.30 -14.51 -17.70
N ASP A 99 -4.13 -14.56 -17.05
CA ASP A 99 -4.06 -14.66 -15.60
C ASP A 99 -4.58 -13.38 -14.94
N HIS A 100 -4.33 -12.21 -15.53
CA HIS A 100 -4.92 -10.95 -15.09
C HIS A 100 -6.45 -11.03 -15.04
N THR A 101 -7.10 -11.46 -16.13
CA THR A 101 -8.57 -11.64 -16.17
C THR A 101 -9.06 -12.64 -15.13
N ILE A 102 -8.35 -13.76 -14.94
CA ILE A 102 -8.71 -14.77 -13.94
C ILE A 102 -8.68 -14.17 -12.52
N LYS A 103 -7.63 -13.43 -12.18
CA LYS A 103 -7.48 -12.84 -10.83
C LYS A 103 -8.50 -11.72 -10.59
N VAL A 104 -8.74 -10.87 -11.58
CA VAL A 104 -9.79 -9.83 -11.48
C VAL A 104 -11.16 -10.47 -11.24
N ASN A 105 -11.50 -11.52 -12.01
CA ASN A 105 -12.78 -12.22 -11.86
C ASN A 105 -12.88 -12.97 -10.52
N LYS A 106 -11.78 -13.57 -10.04
CA LYS A 106 -11.74 -14.27 -8.74
C LYS A 106 -12.16 -13.37 -7.58
N TYR A 107 -11.74 -12.11 -7.59
CA TYR A 107 -12.03 -11.16 -6.50
C TYR A 107 -13.26 -10.29 -6.74
N TYR A 108 -13.94 -10.43 -7.89
CA TYR A 108 -15.09 -9.60 -8.28
C TYR A 108 -16.24 -9.62 -7.24
N GLU A 109 -16.58 -10.77 -6.71
CA GLU A 109 -17.66 -10.87 -5.72
C GLU A 109 -17.28 -10.21 -4.39
N LEU A 110 -16.01 -10.38 -3.97
CA LEU A 110 -15.49 -9.79 -2.75
C LEU A 110 -15.43 -8.27 -2.85
N THR A 111 -14.95 -7.72 -3.97
CA THR A 111 -14.93 -6.27 -4.20
C THR A 111 -16.34 -5.70 -4.20
N ASN A 112 -17.31 -6.38 -4.82
CA ASN A 112 -18.72 -5.96 -4.78
C ASN A 112 -19.30 -5.95 -3.38
N LYS A 113 -19.07 -7.00 -2.58
CA LYS A 113 -19.53 -7.07 -1.18
C LYS A 113 -18.96 -5.92 -0.34
N LEU A 114 -17.69 -5.63 -0.55
CA LEU A 114 -16.98 -4.59 0.16
C LEU A 114 -17.44 -3.18 -0.25
N THR A 115 -17.66 -2.93 -1.54
CA THR A 115 -18.23 -1.68 -2.06
C THR A 115 -19.65 -1.44 -1.51
N ARG A 116 -20.49 -2.48 -1.42
CA ARG A 116 -21.81 -2.42 -0.77
C ARG A 116 -21.71 -2.03 0.71
N ASN A 117 -20.67 -2.48 1.40
CA ASN A 117 -20.35 -2.09 2.78
C ASN A 117 -19.70 -0.70 2.89
N ARG A 118 -19.82 0.14 1.85
CA ARG A 118 -19.35 1.53 1.75
C ARG A 118 -17.83 1.70 1.80
N PHE A 119 -17.06 0.64 1.60
CA PHE A 119 -15.63 0.78 1.39
C PHE A 119 -15.32 1.31 -0.02
N VAL A 120 -14.22 2.04 -0.14
CA VAL A 120 -13.57 2.31 -1.43
C VAL A 120 -12.54 1.22 -1.68
N MET A 121 -12.58 0.59 -2.84
CA MET A 121 -11.82 -0.61 -3.16
C MET A 121 -10.99 -0.39 -4.42
N ASP A 122 -9.69 -0.60 -4.33
CA ASP A 122 -8.80 -0.70 -5.49
C ASP A 122 -8.25 -2.12 -5.59
N LEU A 123 -8.48 -2.78 -6.72
CA LEU A 123 -7.95 -4.11 -7.00
C LEU A 123 -6.83 -4.00 -8.03
N TYR A 124 -5.63 -4.42 -7.63
CA TYR A 124 -4.46 -4.49 -8.48
C TYR A 124 -4.03 -5.94 -8.65
N ALA A 125 -4.48 -6.56 -9.74
CA ALA A 125 -3.86 -7.78 -10.25
C ALA A 125 -2.58 -7.35 -11.00
N VAL A 126 -1.42 -7.76 -10.47
CA VAL A 126 -0.13 -7.38 -11.01
C VAL A 126 0.70 -8.60 -11.38
N GLU A 127 1.36 -8.51 -12.54
CA GLU A 127 2.02 -9.65 -13.15
C GLU A 127 3.49 -9.35 -13.44
N VAL A 128 4.33 -10.35 -13.21
CA VAL A 128 5.74 -10.32 -13.58
C VAL A 128 6.07 -11.64 -14.26
N GLY A 129 6.47 -11.59 -15.53
CA GLY A 129 6.88 -12.76 -16.30
C GLY A 129 8.03 -13.52 -15.64
N ALA A 130 7.99 -14.84 -15.72
CA ALA A 130 9.00 -15.72 -15.17
C ALA A 130 10.42 -15.47 -15.76
N ARG A 131 10.52 -14.85 -16.95
CA ARG A 131 11.80 -14.42 -17.56
C ARG A 131 12.21 -13.02 -17.13
N GLY A 132 11.55 -12.44 -16.12
CA GLY A 132 11.83 -11.10 -15.59
C GLY A 132 11.14 -9.97 -16.35
N ILE A 133 10.16 -10.25 -17.23
CA ILE A 133 9.42 -9.20 -17.94
C ILE A 133 8.33 -8.64 -17.02
N THR A 134 8.45 -7.37 -16.62
CA THR A 134 7.45 -6.72 -15.75
C THR A 134 6.27 -6.20 -16.57
N ALA A 135 5.03 -6.53 -16.18
CA ALA A 135 3.84 -6.04 -16.85
C ALA A 135 3.55 -4.56 -16.52
N LYS A 136 2.78 -3.90 -17.39
CA LYS A 136 2.32 -2.52 -17.20
C LYS A 136 1.45 -2.36 -15.95
N SER A 137 0.70 -3.39 -15.57
CA SER A 137 -0.11 -3.45 -14.35
C SER A 137 0.73 -3.15 -13.09
N PHE A 138 1.93 -3.74 -13.00
CA PHE A 138 2.83 -3.52 -11.87
C PHE A 138 3.39 -2.08 -11.86
N TYR A 139 3.72 -1.51 -13.02
CA TYR A 139 4.12 -0.09 -13.11
C TYR A 139 2.99 0.84 -12.67
N ASN A 140 1.77 0.60 -13.16
CA ASN A 140 0.60 1.41 -12.82
C ASN A 140 0.31 1.37 -11.31
N LEU A 141 0.38 0.19 -10.68
CA LEU A 141 0.26 0.08 -9.22
C LEU A 141 1.27 0.99 -8.50
N LEU A 142 2.56 0.90 -8.85
CA LEU A 142 3.57 1.70 -8.16
C LEU A 142 3.40 3.21 -8.40
N LYS A 143 2.92 3.58 -9.59
CA LYS A 143 2.58 4.97 -9.92
C LYS A 143 1.39 5.45 -9.09
N ASP A 144 0.35 4.65 -8.97
CA ASP A 144 -0.87 5.00 -8.22
C ASP A 144 -0.61 5.05 -6.71
N LEU A 145 0.33 4.25 -6.20
CA LEU A 145 0.85 4.34 -4.84
C LEU A 145 1.72 5.59 -4.58
N GLY A 146 2.00 6.40 -5.62
CA GLY A 146 2.71 7.67 -5.49
C GLY A 146 4.23 7.56 -5.44
N LEU A 147 4.82 6.45 -5.89
CA LEU A 147 6.28 6.32 -5.94
C LEU A 147 6.88 7.20 -7.04
N SER A 148 8.05 7.77 -6.76
CA SER A 148 8.78 8.53 -7.78
C SER A 148 9.31 7.59 -8.88
N ARG A 149 9.49 8.12 -10.09
CA ARG A 149 9.96 7.35 -11.26
C ARG A 149 11.26 6.58 -10.99
N THR A 150 12.18 7.18 -10.23
CA THR A 150 13.45 6.54 -9.82
C THR A 150 13.22 5.32 -8.94
N HIS A 151 12.33 5.44 -7.95
CA HIS A 151 11.96 4.32 -7.09
C HIS A 151 11.20 3.24 -7.85
N ILE A 152 10.30 3.62 -8.76
CA ILE A 152 9.58 2.68 -9.62
C ILE A 152 10.55 1.83 -10.44
N ASN A 153 11.47 2.46 -11.17
CA ASN A 153 12.44 1.75 -12.01
C ASN A 153 13.30 0.78 -11.17
N LYS A 154 13.76 1.22 -10.00
CA LYS A 154 14.52 0.36 -9.08
C LYS A 154 13.69 -0.82 -8.57
N PHE A 155 12.41 -0.62 -8.30
CA PHE A 155 11.51 -1.69 -7.85
C PHE A 155 11.22 -2.70 -8.96
N LEU A 156 10.99 -2.23 -10.18
CA LEU A 156 10.80 -3.07 -11.36
C LEU A 156 12.03 -3.93 -11.64
N GLU A 157 13.22 -3.34 -11.59
CA GLU A 157 14.48 -4.07 -11.81
C GLU A 157 14.68 -5.18 -10.78
N ARG A 158 14.45 -4.88 -9.49
CA ARG A 158 14.55 -5.86 -8.41
C ARG A 158 13.54 -6.99 -8.56
N THR A 159 12.29 -6.66 -8.90
CA THR A 159 11.22 -7.65 -9.05
C THR A 159 11.45 -8.53 -10.27
N SER A 160 11.92 -7.94 -11.38
CA SER A 160 12.36 -8.64 -12.59
C SER A 160 13.45 -9.68 -12.28
N LYS A 161 14.52 -9.24 -11.60
CA LYS A 161 15.63 -10.12 -11.18
C LYS A 161 15.14 -11.23 -10.25
N ALA A 162 14.28 -10.91 -9.29
CA ALA A 162 13.73 -11.89 -8.36
C ALA A 162 12.89 -12.95 -9.08
N ALA A 163 12.06 -12.57 -10.05
CA ALA A 163 11.26 -13.49 -10.85
C ALA A 163 12.14 -14.41 -11.71
N LEU A 164 13.17 -13.87 -12.36
CA LEU A 164 14.12 -14.64 -13.19
C LEU A 164 14.93 -15.63 -12.34
N VAL A 165 15.48 -15.19 -11.21
CA VAL A 165 16.24 -16.07 -10.32
C VAL A 165 15.32 -17.14 -9.74
N GLY A 166 14.13 -16.76 -9.28
CA GLY A 166 13.16 -17.70 -8.72
C GLY A 166 12.73 -18.77 -9.74
N SER A 167 12.45 -18.38 -10.97
CA SER A 167 12.06 -19.33 -12.03
C SER A 167 13.20 -20.27 -12.41
N PHE A 168 14.44 -19.78 -12.47
CA PHE A 168 15.64 -20.59 -12.71
C PHE A 168 15.89 -21.60 -11.59
N GLN A 169 15.73 -21.19 -10.32
CA GLN A 169 15.85 -22.10 -9.18
C GLN A 169 14.78 -23.20 -9.20
N ILE A 170 13.53 -22.86 -9.54
CA ILE A 170 12.47 -23.85 -9.72
C ILE A 170 12.82 -24.83 -10.85
N TRP A 171 13.41 -24.35 -11.95
CA TRP A 171 13.84 -25.19 -13.06
C TRP A 171 14.96 -26.17 -12.65
N LEU A 172 16.04 -25.69 -12.03
CA LEU A 172 17.12 -26.55 -11.51
C LEU A 172 16.63 -27.58 -10.49
N GLY A 173 15.67 -27.19 -9.64
CA GLY A 173 15.07 -28.10 -8.66
C GLY A 173 14.31 -29.27 -9.29
N ARG A 174 13.80 -29.12 -10.52
CA ARG A 174 13.13 -30.22 -11.24
C ARG A 174 14.11 -31.29 -11.69
N GLU A 175 15.30 -30.91 -12.16
CA GLU A 175 16.32 -31.88 -12.60
C GLU A 175 16.82 -32.73 -11.44
N ARG A 176 17.09 -32.12 -10.28
CA ARG A 176 17.50 -32.85 -9.08
C ARG A 176 16.48 -33.89 -8.60
N SER A 177 15.18 -33.63 -8.80
CA SER A 177 14.13 -34.59 -8.45
C SER A 177 14.02 -35.78 -9.41
N LEU A 178 14.52 -35.64 -10.65
CA LEU A 178 14.52 -36.72 -11.65
C LEU A 178 15.66 -37.72 -11.41
N ASP A 179 16.81 -37.24 -10.93
CA ASP A 179 18.01 -38.08 -10.71
C ASP A 179 17.94 -38.91 -9.42
N SER A 180 17.09 -38.53 -8.46
CA SER A 180 17.00 -39.20 -7.14
C SER A 180 15.79 -40.12 -6.95
N GLY A 181 15.16 -40.60 -8.03
CA GLY A 181 14.06 -41.58 -7.96
C GLY A 181 12.84 -41.13 -7.14
N GLY A 182 12.71 -39.82 -6.90
CA GLY A 182 11.74 -39.23 -5.97
C GLY A 182 10.44 -38.82 -6.66
N GLU A 183 9.34 -39.14 -6.01
CA GLU A 183 7.96 -39.01 -6.49
C GLU A 183 7.59 -37.61 -7.04
N ARG A 184 6.87 -37.60 -8.17
CA ARG A 184 6.44 -36.39 -8.88
C ARG A 184 5.69 -35.43 -7.93
N ILE A 185 6.26 -34.24 -7.68
CA ILE A 185 5.49 -33.10 -7.15
C ILE A 185 4.39 -32.80 -8.18
N ARG A 186 3.15 -33.20 -7.85
CA ARG A 186 1.99 -32.99 -8.72
C ARG A 186 1.84 -31.48 -8.94
N ARG A 187 1.84 -31.07 -10.22
CA ARG A 187 1.45 -29.72 -10.63
C ARG A 187 0.08 -29.41 -10.04
N VAL A 188 0.02 -28.48 -9.07
CA VAL A 188 -1.23 -27.82 -8.72
C VAL A 188 -1.59 -26.96 -9.93
N ARG A 189 -2.61 -27.42 -10.67
CA ARG A 189 -3.20 -26.69 -11.79
C ARG A 189 -4.01 -25.51 -11.28
#